data_AF-A0A3D2S107-F1
#
_entry.id   AF-A0A3D2S107-F1
#
_cell.length_a   1.000
_cell.length_b   1.000
_cell.length_c   1.000
_cell.angle_alpha   90.00
_cell.angle_beta   90.00
_cell.angle_gamma   90.00
#
_symmetry.space_group_name_H-M   'P 1'
#
loop_
_entity.id
_entity.type
_entity.pdbx_description
1 polymer ?
#
loop_
_entity_poly.entity_id
_entity_poly.type
_entity_poly.pdbx_seq_one_letter_code
_entity_poly.pdbx_strand_id
1 'polypeptide(L)'
;MDKILVCIKRVVDYNVKIRIKPDETDVVTEGVKMSINPFDEIALEEALRIKESGQANEVIIVSVGSDDCQQQLRTGLAMGADRAILVEHPENTEPLTVAKLLHQIVQQEQP
;
A
#
# COMPACT_ATOMS: atom_id res chain seq x y z
N MET A 1 19.84 -3.39 -9.26
CA MET A 1 18.70 -2.46 -9.36
C MET A 1 18.91 -1.42 -8.28
N ASP A 2 18.76 -0.12 -8.53
CA ASP A 2 19.09 0.84 -7.46
C ASP A 2 17.97 0.89 -6.41
N LYS A 3 16.70 0.85 -6.82
CA LYS A 3 15.56 0.91 -5.90
C LYS A 3 14.47 -0.08 -6.32
N ILE A 4 13.63 -0.48 -5.38
CA ILE A 4 12.41 -1.24 -5.66
C ILE A 4 11.24 -0.45 -5.09
N LEU A 5 10.25 -0.17 -5.93
CA LEU A 5 9.00 0.45 -5.49
C LEU A 5 7.93 -0.62 -5.29
N VAL A 6 7.40 -0.73 -4.08
CA VAL A 6 6.35 -1.68 -3.71
C VAL A 6 5.07 -0.92 -3.41
N CYS A 7 4.00 -1.23 -4.13
CA CYS A 7 2.68 -0.66 -3.85
C CYS A 7 2.00 -1.46 -2.73
N ILE A 8 1.51 -0.77 -1.70
CA ILE A 8 0.73 -1.38 -0.63
C ILE A 8 -0.61 -0.70 -0.47
N LYS A 9 -1.68 -1.49 -0.30
CA LYS A 9 -3.05 -1.01 -0.16
C LYS A 9 -3.59 -1.34 1.21
N ARG A 10 -4.19 -0.33 1.86
CA ARG A 10 -5.03 -0.50 3.04
C ARG A 10 -6.37 -1.12 2.64
N VAL A 11 -6.72 -2.26 3.23
CA VAL A 11 -7.98 -2.97 2.98
C VAL A 11 -8.59 -3.44 4.30
N VAL A 12 -9.86 -3.87 4.26
CA VAL A 12 -10.48 -4.58 5.39
C VAL A 12 -9.69 -5.87 5.65
N ASP A 13 -9.38 -6.14 6.92
CA ASP A 13 -8.67 -7.36 7.32
C ASP A 13 -9.45 -8.59 6.82
N TYR A 14 -8.73 -9.55 6.23
CA TYR A 14 -9.33 -10.70 5.57
C TYR A 14 -10.10 -11.64 6.53
N ASN A 15 -9.88 -11.53 7.85
CA ASN A 15 -10.65 -12.27 8.85
C ASN A 15 -11.96 -11.57 9.24
N VAL A 16 -12.18 -10.33 8.79
CA VAL A 16 -13.40 -9.59 9.07
C VAL A 16 -14.48 -9.99 8.08
N LYS A 17 -15.63 -10.42 8.60
CA LYS A 17 -16.84 -10.58 7.80
C LYS A 17 -17.45 -9.20 7.50
N ILE A 18 -17.36 -8.78 6.25
CA ILE A 18 -17.94 -7.50 5.79
C ILE A 18 -19.46 -7.46 5.97
N ARG A 19 -19.98 -6.25 6.19
CA ARG A 19 -21.41 -5.94 6.21
C ARG A 19 -21.70 -4.86 5.17
N ILE A 20 -22.81 -4.99 4.48
CA ILE A 20 -23.28 -3.98 3.52
C ILE A 20 -23.95 -2.86 4.32
N LYS A 21 -23.75 -1.60 3.90
CA LYS A 21 -24.45 -0.46 4.49
C LYS A 21 -25.97 -0.59 4.26
N PRO A 22 -26.82 -0.06 5.16
CA PRO A 22 -28.28 -0.11 4.98
C PRO A 22 -28.80 0.55 3.70
N ASP A 23 -28.03 1.48 3.13
CA ASP A 23 -28.36 2.20 1.88
C ASP A 23 -27.83 1.50 0.61
N GLU A 24 -27.23 0.31 0.75
CA GLU A 24 -26.68 -0.50 -0.33
C GLU A 24 -25.58 0.17 -1.18
N THR A 25 -24.98 1.26 -0.69
CA THR A 25 -23.98 2.02 -1.46
C THR A 25 -22.55 1.46 -1.36
N ASP A 26 -22.21 0.82 -0.25
CA ASP A 26 -20.86 0.32 0.03
C ASP A 26 -20.88 -0.67 1.21
N VAL A 27 -19.69 -1.16 1.61
CA VAL A 27 -19.48 -1.91 2.85
C VAL A 27 -19.23 -0.97 4.04
N VAL A 28 -19.55 -1.45 5.25
CA VAL A 28 -19.21 -0.75 6.50
C VAL A 28 -17.70 -0.87 6.75
N THR A 29 -17.02 0.26 6.84
CA THR A 29 -15.58 0.35 7.14
C THR A 29 -15.29 1.06 8.47
N GLU A 30 -16.25 1.81 9.02
CA GLU A 30 -16.11 2.48 10.30
C GLU A 30 -16.03 1.45 11.45
N GLY A 31 -15.03 1.60 12.32
CA GLY A 31 -14.79 0.66 13.42
C GLY A 31 -14.32 -0.74 12.98
N VAL A 32 -14.09 -0.96 11.68
CA VAL A 32 -13.59 -2.23 11.15
C VAL A 32 -12.07 -2.25 11.18
N LYS A 33 -11.51 -3.41 11.53
CA LYS A 33 -10.06 -3.63 11.47
C LYS A 33 -9.58 -3.58 10.03
N MET A 34 -8.58 -2.73 9.77
CA MET A 34 -7.93 -2.56 8.47
C MET A 34 -6.51 -3.09 8.53
N SER A 35 -6.02 -3.65 7.42
CA SER A 35 -4.67 -4.24 7.29
C SER A 35 -4.04 -3.88 5.96
N ILE A 36 -2.75 -4.23 5.80
CA ILE A 36 -2.13 -4.31 4.47
C ILE A 36 -2.85 -5.43 3.72
N ASN A 37 -3.05 -5.26 2.41
CA ASN A 37 -3.55 -6.34 1.58
C ASN A 37 -2.57 -7.54 1.62
N PRO A 38 -3.04 -8.78 1.81
CA PRO A 38 -2.14 -9.92 1.96
C PRO A 38 -1.19 -10.15 0.77
N PHE A 39 -1.57 -9.78 -0.45
CA PHE A 39 -0.69 -9.89 -1.61
C PHE A 39 0.42 -8.85 -1.58
N ASP A 40 0.13 -7.67 -1.06
CA ASP A 40 1.09 -6.58 -0.95
C ASP A 40 2.13 -6.87 0.15
N GLU A 41 1.76 -7.60 1.22
CA GLU A 41 2.72 -8.11 2.21
C GLU A 41 3.73 -9.08 1.56
N ILE A 42 3.28 -9.93 0.65
CA ILE A 42 4.16 -10.84 -0.11
C ILE A 42 5.06 -10.04 -1.06
N ALA A 43 4.53 -9.01 -1.71
CA ALA A 43 5.30 -8.15 -2.60
C ALA A 43 6.41 -7.39 -1.83
N LEU A 44 6.10 -6.91 -0.64
CA LEU A 44 7.08 -6.28 0.25
C LEU A 44 8.16 -7.28 0.69
N GLU A 45 7.76 -8.47 1.14
CA GLU A 45 8.69 -9.52 1.56
C GLU A 45 9.69 -9.88 0.45
N GLU A 46 9.22 -10.05 -0.79
CA GLU A 46 10.12 -10.37 -1.90
C GLU A 46 11.08 -9.22 -2.22
N ALA A 47 10.61 -7.97 -2.18
CA ALA A 47 11.47 -6.81 -2.37
C ALA A 47 12.58 -6.71 -1.29
N LEU A 48 12.24 -7.04 -0.04
CA LEU A 48 13.21 -7.09 1.06
C LEU A 48 14.24 -8.20 0.83
N ARG A 49 13.83 -9.39 0.39
CA ARG A 49 14.77 -10.48 0.05
C ARG A 49 15.73 -10.11 -1.07
N ILE A 50 15.23 -9.45 -2.13
CA ILE A 50 16.07 -8.98 -3.23
C ILE A 50 17.12 -7.98 -2.70
N LYS A 51 16.71 -7.04 -1.82
CA LYS A 51 17.63 -6.11 -1.16
C LYS A 51 18.64 -6.84 -0.26
N GLU A 52 18.22 -7.77 0.58
CA GLU A 52 19.08 -8.57 1.45
C GLU A 52 20.11 -9.41 0.67
N SER A 53 19.75 -9.87 -0.54
CA SER A 53 20.66 -10.57 -1.44
C SER A 53 21.69 -9.64 -2.13
N GLY A 54 21.62 -8.33 -1.88
CA GLY A 54 22.51 -7.31 -2.45
C GLY A 54 22.14 -6.91 -3.89
N GLN A 55 20.95 -7.25 -4.37
CA GLN A 55 20.50 -6.94 -5.74
C GLN A 55 19.76 -5.59 -5.84
N ALA A 56 19.35 -5.03 -4.70
CA ALA A 56 18.76 -3.70 -4.57
C ALA A 56 19.36 -2.91 -3.40
N ASN A 57 19.41 -1.58 -3.50
CA ASN A 57 19.93 -0.72 -2.44
C ASN A 57 18.83 -0.15 -1.54
N GLU A 58 17.63 0.06 -2.08
CA GLU A 58 16.52 0.71 -1.38
C GLU A 58 15.18 0.05 -1.72
N VAL A 59 14.30 -0.08 -0.73
CA VAL A 59 12.92 -0.52 -0.87
C VAL A 59 12.01 0.62 -0.42
N ILE A 60 11.24 1.15 -1.37
CA ILE A 60 10.30 2.25 -1.16
C ILE A 60 8.89 1.67 -1.21
N ILE A 61 8.10 1.85 -0.15
CA ILE A 61 6.67 1.50 -0.16
C ILE A 61 5.82 2.71 -0.49
N VAL A 62 4.78 2.52 -1.30
CA VAL A 62 3.83 3.57 -1.67
C VAL A 62 2.39 3.13 -1.46
N SER A 63 1.57 4.03 -0.92
CA SER A 63 0.13 3.83 -0.84
C SER A 63 -0.61 5.05 -1.40
N VAL A 64 -1.76 4.82 -2.01
CA VAL A 64 -2.66 5.87 -2.51
C VAL A 64 -3.96 5.79 -1.73
N GLY A 65 -4.35 6.87 -1.07
CA GLY A 65 -5.58 6.92 -0.28
C GLY A 65 -5.55 8.02 0.77
N SER A 66 -6.48 7.95 1.73
CA SER A 66 -6.56 8.92 2.82
C SER A 66 -5.40 8.76 3.80
N ASP A 67 -5.32 9.71 4.74
CA ASP A 67 -4.33 9.71 5.83
C ASP A 67 -4.33 8.44 6.70
N ASP A 68 -5.43 7.68 6.69
CA ASP A 68 -5.50 6.37 7.37
C ASP A 68 -4.48 5.37 6.84
N CYS A 69 -4.06 5.48 5.57
CA CYS A 69 -3.06 4.60 4.97
C CYS A 69 -1.69 4.71 5.64
N GLN A 70 -1.43 5.79 6.39
CA GLN A 70 -0.18 5.95 7.12
C GLN A 70 0.07 4.83 8.14
N GLN A 71 -0.99 4.22 8.71
CA GLN A 71 -0.82 3.09 9.63
C GLN A 71 -0.16 1.89 8.90
N GLN A 72 -0.67 1.53 7.72
CA GLN A 72 -0.14 0.44 6.90
C GLN A 72 1.27 0.75 6.38
N LEU A 73 1.53 2.01 6.01
CA LEU A 73 2.88 2.46 5.66
C LEU A 73 3.86 2.31 6.83
N ARG A 74 3.47 2.70 8.06
CA ARG A 74 4.30 2.47 9.26
C ARG A 74 4.56 0.99 9.52
N THR A 75 3.58 0.12 9.30
CA THR A 75 3.78 -1.34 9.37
C THR A 75 4.81 -1.81 8.34
N GLY A 76 4.74 -1.37 7.09
CA GLY A 76 5.73 -1.72 6.06
C GLY A 76 7.14 -1.20 6.37
N LEU A 77 7.27 0.00 6.94
CA LEU A 77 8.55 0.51 7.45
C LEU A 77 9.09 -0.38 8.58
N ALA A 78 8.23 -0.79 9.52
CA ALA A 78 8.61 -1.68 10.61
C ALA A 78 9.02 -3.09 10.13
N MET A 79 8.51 -3.54 8.97
CA MET A 79 8.93 -4.78 8.33
C MET A 79 10.31 -4.69 7.67
N GLY A 80 10.79 -3.50 7.32
CA GLY A 80 12.14 -3.30 6.76
C GLY A 80 12.22 -2.41 5.52
N ALA A 81 11.11 -1.82 5.06
CA ALA A 81 11.16 -0.82 3.99
C ALA A 81 11.95 0.42 4.44
N ASP A 82 12.72 1.03 3.54
CA ASP A 82 13.58 2.18 3.86
C ASP A 82 12.80 3.49 3.92
N ARG A 83 11.86 3.65 3.00
CA ARG A 83 11.07 4.87 2.83
C ARG A 83 9.62 4.55 2.49
N ALA A 84 8.74 5.43 2.91
CA ALA A 84 7.31 5.35 2.65
C ALA A 84 6.80 6.62 1.97
N ILE A 85 5.92 6.45 1.00
CA ILE A 85 5.23 7.54 0.30
C ILE A 85 3.72 7.34 0.48
N LEU A 86 3.05 8.36 0.99
CA LEU A 86 1.61 8.47 0.91
C LEU A 86 1.25 9.45 -0.21
N VAL A 87 0.54 8.96 -1.22
CA VAL A 87 -0.17 9.82 -2.17
C VAL A 87 -1.56 10.05 -1.62
N GLU A 88 -1.74 11.22 -0.99
CA GLU A 88 -3.01 11.57 -0.36
C GLU A 88 -4.11 11.72 -1.42
N HIS A 89 -5.18 10.94 -1.26
CA HIS A 89 -6.38 11.03 -2.09
C HIS A 89 -7.61 10.80 -1.20
N PRO A 90 -8.50 11.79 -1.05
CA PRO A 90 -9.59 11.74 -0.07
C PRO A 90 -10.73 10.78 -0.48
N GLU A 91 -10.89 10.51 -1.77
CA GLU A 91 -11.95 9.65 -2.29
C GLU A 91 -11.46 8.22 -2.59
N ASN A 92 -12.40 7.28 -2.63
CA ASN A 92 -12.16 5.95 -3.14
C ASN A 92 -11.67 6.03 -4.59
N THR A 93 -10.49 5.45 -4.84
CA THR A 93 -9.86 5.49 -6.16
C THR A 93 -10.06 4.18 -6.92
N GLU A 94 -10.37 4.30 -8.20
CA GLU A 94 -10.38 3.18 -9.14
C GLU A 94 -8.97 2.84 -9.63
N PRO A 95 -8.73 1.58 -10.08
CA PRO A 95 -7.40 1.14 -10.52
C PRO A 95 -6.75 2.02 -11.59
N LEU A 96 -7.53 2.58 -12.52
CA LEU A 96 -6.98 3.46 -13.58
C LEU A 96 -6.39 4.75 -12.99
N THR A 97 -7.08 5.36 -12.02
CA THR A 97 -6.58 6.56 -11.33
C THR A 97 -5.34 6.23 -10.53
N VAL A 98 -5.37 5.13 -9.77
CA VAL A 98 -4.20 4.64 -9.00
C VAL A 98 -3.00 4.40 -9.93
N ALA A 99 -3.19 3.72 -11.06
CA ALA A 99 -2.11 3.45 -12.01
C ALA A 99 -1.49 4.74 -12.57
N LYS A 100 -2.29 5.77 -12.88
CA LYS A 100 -1.79 7.06 -13.36
C LYS A 100 -0.99 7.80 -12.28
N LEU A 101 -1.46 7.78 -11.04
CA LEU A 101 -0.74 8.38 -9.91
C LEU A 101 0.58 7.66 -9.65
N LEU A 102 0.56 6.33 -9.58
CA LEU A 102 1.76 5.52 -9.41
C LEU A 102 2.76 5.71 -10.55
N HIS A 103 2.29 5.91 -11.78
CA HIS A 103 3.17 6.25 -12.91
C HIS A 103 3.97 7.53 -12.66
N GLN A 104 3.35 8.56 -12.08
CA GLN A 104 4.07 9.79 -11.70
C GLN A 104 5.11 9.53 -10.60
N ILE A 105 4.78 8.70 -9.61
CA ILE A 105 5.74 8.30 -8.56
C ILE A 105 6.92 7.53 -9.15
N VAL A 106 6.68 6.59 -10.07
CA VAL A 106 7.75 5.87 -10.78
C VAL A 106 8.65 6.83 -11.57
N GLN A 107 8.08 7.84 -12.23
CA GLN A 107 8.87 8.86 -12.94
C GLN A 107 9.76 9.68 -12.01
N GLN A 108 9.29 9.98 -10.79
CA GLN A 108 10.03 10.74 -9.78
C GLN A 108 11.10 9.89 -9.08
N GLU A 109 10.73 8.69 -8.66
CA GLU A 109 11.61 7.81 -7.87
C GLU A 109 12.57 7.00 -8.73
N GLN A 110 12.29 6.79 -10.01
CA GLN A 110 13.13 6.00 -10.93
C GLN A 110 13.64 4.67 -10.31
N PRO A 111 12.73 3.78 -9.88
CA PRO A 111 13.10 2.49 -9.31
C PRO A 111 13.68 1.53 -10.35
#